data_AF-A0A175Y483-F1
#
_entry.id   AF-A0A175Y483-F1
#
_cell.length_a   1.000
_cell.length_b   1.000
_cell.length_c   1.000
_cell.angle_alpha   90.00
_cell.angle_beta   90.00
_cell.angle_gamma   90.00
#
_symmetry.space_group_name_H-M   'P 1'
#
loop_
_entity.id
_entity.type
_entity.pdbx_description
1 polymer ?
#
loop_
_entity_poly.entity_id
_entity_poly.type
_entity_poly.pdbx_seq_one_letter_code
_entity_poly.pdbx_strand_id
1 'polypeptide(L)'
;MTIEMLLIGGALTGLVIGLGAKTPKLGCAALWIVPLAMIAYVYAWQSAHPDSLRSTSGLDFVFGPLWPSLGAMGGYVVGTAIRYFILFKRNGS
;
A
#
# COMPACT_ATOMS: atom_id res chain seq x y z
N MET A 1 -14.77 -4.91 -3.10
CA MET A 1 -13.64 -5.21 -2.20
C MET A 1 -14.02 -4.76 -0.80
N THR A 2 -13.77 -5.55 0.25
CA THR A 2 -14.01 -5.08 1.62
C THR A 2 -12.86 -4.20 2.09
N ILE A 3 -13.13 -3.32 3.06
CA ILE A 3 -12.12 -2.45 3.68
C ILE A 3 -11.00 -3.31 4.31
N GLU A 4 -11.36 -4.41 4.95
CA GLU A 4 -10.41 -5.36 5.56
C GLU A 4 -9.43 -5.94 4.53
N MET A 5 -9.93 -6.39 3.37
CA MET A 5 -9.05 -6.93 2.32
C MET A 5 -8.11 -5.87 1.77
N LEU A 6 -8.57 -4.62 1.62
CA LEU A 6 -7.73 -3.51 1.16
C LEU A 6 -6.64 -3.19 2.19
N LEU A 7 -6.99 -3.15 3.47
CA LEU A 7 -6.03 -2.93 4.57
C LEU A 7 -4.98 -4.04 4.63
N ILE A 8 -5.40 -5.30 4.56
CA ILE A 8 -4.50 -6.46 4.59
C ILE A 8 -3.58 -6.45 3.37
N GLY A 9 -4.14 -6.27 2.17
CA GLY A 9 -3.35 -6.22 0.93
C GLY A 9 -2.32 -5.08 0.93
N GLY A 10 -2.74 -3.90 1.40
CA GLY A 10 -1.86 -2.78 1.66
C GLY A 10 -0.75 -3.15 2.64
N ALA A 11 -1.09 -3.69 3.81
CA ALA A 11 -0.15 -4.04 4.87
C ALA A 11 0.88 -5.07 4.43
N LEU A 12 0.48 -6.10 3.69
CA LEU A 12 1.41 -7.08 3.13
C LEU A 12 2.40 -6.41 2.15
N THR A 13 1.91 -5.55 1.27
CA THR A 13 2.75 -4.80 0.31
C THR A 13 3.73 -3.90 1.05
N GLY A 14 3.25 -3.13 2.02
CA GLY A 14 4.08 -2.27 2.87
C GLY A 14 5.14 -3.05 3.64
N LEU A 15 4.79 -4.21 4.19
CA LEU A 15 5.71 -5.07 4.93
C LEU A 15 6.85 -5.58 4.06
N VAL A 16 6.54 -6.03 2.83
CA VAL A 16 7.56 -6.44 1.86
C VAL A 16 8.48 -5.27 1.53
N ILE A 17 7.93 -4.07 1.31
CA ILE A 17 8.73 -2.86 1.08
C ILE A 17 9.62 -2.55 2.29
N GLY A 18 9.10 -2.60 3.51
CA GLY A 18 9.86 -2.28 4.74
C GLY A 18 11.01 -3.25 5.00
N LEU A 19 10.82 -4.54 4.67
CA LEU A 19 11.87 -5.55 4.77
C LEU A 19 12.96 -5.40 3.70
N GLY A 20 12.58 -5.03 2.46
CA GLY A 20 13.50 -4.94 1.33
C GLY A 20 14.18 -3.57 1.15
N ALA A 21 13.54 -2.48 1.58
CA ALA A 21 14.02 -1.14 1.35
C ALA A 21 15.27 -0.85 2.18
N LYS A 22 16.43 -0.72 1.53
CA LYS A 22 17.70 -0.50 2.20
C LYS A 22 17.81 0.87 2.87
N THR A 23 17.15 1.88 2.29
CA THR A 23 17.16 3.27 2.74
C THR A 23 15.74 3.80 2.89
N PRO A 24 15.50 4.75 3.81
CA PRO A 24 14.16 5.32 4.04
C PRO A 24 13.62 6.07 2.80
N LYS A 25 14.51 6.69 2.01
CA LYS A 25 14.13 7.36 0.76
C LYS A 25 13.56 6.38 -0.27
N LEU A 26 14.21 5.23 -0.43
CA LEU A 26 13.76 4.20 -1.36
C LEU A 26 12.47 3.52 -0.90
N GLY A 27 12.32 3.29 0.41
CA GLY A 27 11.07 2.77 0.99
C GLY A 27 9.88 3.72 0.78
N CYS A 28 10.08 5.01 1.03
CA CYS A 28 9.05 6.03 0.78
C CYS A 28 8.69 6.15 -0.70
N ALA A 29 9.68 6.13 -1.59
CA ALA A 29 9.46 6.10 -3.03
C ALA A 29 8.67 4.85 -3.47
N ALA A 30 9.02 3.68 -2.93
CA ALA A 30 8.34 2.42 -3.25
C ALA A 30 6.88 2.40 -2.78
N LEU A 31 6.54 3.06 -1.66
CA LEU A 31 5.16 3.13 -1.17
C LEU A 31 4.19 3.79 -2.16
N TRP A 32 4.66 4.65 -3.08
CA TRP A 32 3.84 5.25 -4.12
C TRP A 32 3.19 4.23 -5.06
N ILE A 33 3.74 3.01 -5.17
CA ILE A 33 3.15 1.99 -6.02
C ILE A 33 1.73 1.62 -5.59
N VAL A 34 1.42 1.71 -4.29
CA VAL A 34 0.13 1.32 -3.72
C VAL A 34 -1.00 2.24 -4.19
N PRO A 35 -0.95 3.58 -3.97
CA PRO A 35 -1.99 4.46 -4.46
C PRO A 35 -2.07 4.50 -5.99
N LEU A 36 -0.93 4.46 -6.69
CA LEU A 36 -0.90 4.47 -8.15
C LEU A 36 -1.58 3.23 -8.76
N ALA A 37 -1.28 2.05 -8.23
CA ALA A 37 -1.91 0.81 -8.67
C ALA A 37 -3.43 0.83 -8.44
N MET A 38 -3.87 1.38 -7.29
CA MET A 38 -5.29 1.44 -6.99
C MET A 38 -6.03 2.47 -7.85
N ILE A 39 -5.42 3.62 -8.17
CA ILE A 39 -5.97 4.58 -9.14
C ILE A 39 -6.13 3.92 -10.51
N ALA A 40 -5.09 3.21 -10.99
CA ALA A 40 -5.15 2.50 -12.26
C ALA A 40 -6.23 1.42 -12.26
N TYR A 41 -6.40 0.69 -11.15
CA TYR A 41 -7.47 -0.29 -10.97
C TYR A 41 -8.85 0.36 -11.06
N VAL A 42 -9.09 1.47 -10.33
CA VAL A 42 -10.38 2.19 -10.35
C VAL A 42 -10.70 2.67 -11.77
N TYR A 43 -9.71 3.25 -12.45
CA TYR A 43 -9.87 3.70 -13.84
C TYR A 43 -10.25 2.55 -14.78
N ALA A 44 -9.53 1.42 -14.72
CA ALA A 44 -9.80 0.25 -15.54
C ALA A 44 -11.19 -0.33 -15.25
N TRP A 45 -11.56 -0.42 -13.97
CA TRP A 45 -12.85 -0.96 -13.56
C TRP A 45 -14.02 -0.08 -14.02
N GLN A 46 -13.92 1.24 -13.84
CA GLN A 46 -14.95 2.19 -14.29
C GLN A 46 -15.09 2.23 -15.81
N SER A 47 -13.96 2.13 -16.54
CA SER A 47 -13.97 2.06 -18.01
C SER A 47 -14.67 0.81 -18.54
N ALA A 48 -14.58 -0.31 -17.81
CA ALA A 48 -15.26 -1.55 -18.15
C ALA A 48 -16.75 -1.59 -17.74
N HIS A 49 -17.19 -0.71 -16.83
CA HIS A 49 -18.56 -0.69 -16.29
C HIS A 49 -19.17 0.73 -16.33
N PRO A 50 -19.30 1.35 -17.51
CA PRO A 50 -19.78 2.72 -17.63
C PRO A 50 -21.22 2.90 -17.08
N ASP A 51 -22.05 1.87 -17.19
CA ASP A 51 -23.45 1.90 -16.70
C ASP A 51 -23.56 1.99 -15.17
N SER A 52 -22.48 1.67 -14.46
CA SER A 52 -22.40 1.71 -13.00
C SER A 52 -21.91 3.05 -12.45
N LEU A 53 -21.51 3.97 -13.33
CA LEU A 53 -21.03 5.31 -12.94
C LEU A 53 -22.15 6.11 -12.29
N ARG A 54 -21.83 6.71 -11.14
CA ARG A 54 -22.71 7.60 -10.38
C ARG A 54 -22.02 8.95 -10.22
N SER A 55 -22.78 9.95 -9.79
CA SER A 55 -22.24 11.27 -9.43
C SER A 55 -21.12 11.22 -8.38
N THR A 56 -21.05 10.13 -7.59
CA THR A 56 -20.03 9.88 -6.58
C THR A 56 -18.83 9.06 -7.08
N SER A 57 -18.79 8.63 -8.35
CA SER A 57 -17.72 7.77 -8.86
C SER A 57 -16.32 8.42 -8.86
N GLY A 58 -16.25 9.76 -8.84
CA GLY A 58 -14.99 10.46 -8.62
C GLY A 58 -14.38 10.20 -7.23
N LEU A 59 -15.23 9.93 -6.24
CA LEU A 59 -14.82 9.67 -4.86
C LEU A 59 -14.07 8.34 -4.72
N ASP A 60 -14.28 7.40 -5.65
CA ASP A 60 -13.59 6.10 -5.67
C ASP A 60 -12.09 6.26 -5.90
N PHE A 61 -11.65 7.31 -6.61
CA PHE A 61 -10.23 7.63 -6.79
C PHE A 61 -9.55 8.16 -5.52
N VAL A 62 -10.34 8.55 -4.51
CA VAL A 62 -9.82 9.01 -3.22
C VAL A 62 -9.92 7.87 -2.21
N PHE A 63 -11.12 7.32 -2.01
CA PHE A 63 -11.35 6.30 -0.98
C PHE A 63 -10.82 4.92 -1.38
N GLY A 64 -10.77 4.60 -2.67
CA GLY A 64 -10.19 3.34 -3.15
C GLY A 64 -8.72 3.22 -2.74
N PRO A 65 -7.84 4.18 -3.09
CA PRO A 65 -6.43 4.18 -2.69
C PRO A 65 -6.16 4.39 -1.19
N LEU A 66 -7.06 5.07 -0.47
CA LEU A 66 -6.86 5.44 0.93
C LEU A 66 -6.65 4.23 1.84
N TRP A 67 -7.56 3.25 1.80
CA TRP A 67 -7.50 2.07 2.65
C TRP A 67 -6.23 1.22 2.45
N PRO A 68 -5.86 0.81 1.22
CA PRO A 68 -4.62 0.06 1.02
C PRO A 68 -3.38 0.90 1.32
N SER A 69 -3.40 2.21 1.11
CA SER A 69 -2.26 3.08 1.49
C SER A 69 -2.06 3.13 3.00
N LEU A 70 -3.13 3.21 3.79
CA LEU A 70 -3.05 3.13 5.26
C LEU A 70 -2.50 1.78 5.73
N GLY A 71 -2.99 0.69 5.12
CA GLY A 71 -2.44 -0.64 5.34
C GLY A 71 -0.94 -0.67 5.05
N ALA A 72 -0.52 -0.17 3.90
CA ALA A 72 0.87 -0.16 3.47
C ALA A 72 1.79 0.67 4.37
N MET A 73 1.32 1.80 4.91
CA MET A 73 2.07 2.55 5.90
C MET A 73 2.31 1.71 7.17
N GLY A 74 1.27 1.07 7.71
CA GLY A 74 1.39 0.20 8.88
C GLY A 74 2.34 -0.97 8.63
N GLY A 75 2.15 -1.66 7.51
CA GLY A 75 3.03 -2.74 7.06
C GLY A 75 4.49 -2.32 6.92
N TYR A 76 4.73 -1.15 6.33
CA TYR A 76 6.08 -0.61 6.14
C TYR A 76 6.80 -0.33 7.46
N VAL A 77 6.11 0.26 8.43
CA VAL A 77 6.66 0.49 9.77
C VAL A 77 7.04 -0.85 10.43
N VAL A 78 6.14 -1.84 10.38
CA VAL A 78 6.39 -3.17 10.94
C VAL A 78 7.56 -3.87 10.24
N GLY A 79 7.58 -3.90 8.90
CA GLY A 79 8.66 -4.52 8.13
C GLY A 79 10.01 -3.86 8.38
N THR A 80 10.03 -2.53 8.49
CA THR A 80 11.24 -1.77 8.83
C THR A 80 11.73 -2.10 10.23
N ALA A 81 10.84 -2.17 11.22
CA ALA A 81 11.18 -2.54 12.60
C ALA A 81 11.78 -3.96 12.68
N ILE A 82 11.16 -4.94 12.00
CA ILE A 82 11.66 -6.31 11.90
C ILE A 82 13.08 -6.32 11.31
N ARG A 83 13.29 -5.60 10.21
CA ARG A 83 14.61 -5.50 9.56
C ARG A 83 15.66 -4.94 10.52
N TYR A 84 15.37 -3.85 11.23
CA TYR A 84 16.29 -3.26 12.21
C TYR A 84 16.61 -4.22 13.35
N PHE A 85 15.61 -4.95 13.86
CA PHE A 85 15.81 -5.96 14.89
C PHE A 85 16.76 -7.08 14.42
N ILE A 86 16.56 -7.58 13.19
CA ILE A 86 17.43 -8.61 12.60
C ILE A 86 18.87 -8.08 12.44
N LEU A 87 19.04 -6.86 11.94
CA LEU A 87 20.36 -6.25 11.75
C LEU A 87 21.08 -5.98 13.08
N PHE A 88 20.35 -5.53 14.10
CA PHE A 88 20.88 -5.32 15.45
C PHE A 88 21.37 -6.64 16.05
N LYS A 89 20.56 -7.70 15.98
CA LYS A 89 20.94 -9.04 16.46
C LYS A 89 22.18 -9.58 15.74
N ARG A 90 22.35 -9.28 14.45
CA ARG A 90 23.52 -9.71 13.66
C ARG A 90 24.82 -9.00 14.05
N ASN A 91 24.75 -7.73 14.46
CA ASN A 91 25.94 -6.93 14.78
C ASN A 91 26.38 -7.05 16.26
N GLY A 92 25.53 -7.63 17.13
CA GLY A 92 25.82 -7.85 18.55
C GLY A 92 26.32 -9.27 18.89
N SER A 93 26.61 -10.10 17.88
CA SER A 93 27.25 -11.42 18.01
C SER A 93 28.64 -11.38 17.40
#